data_AF-A0A9W6S5S8-F1
#
_entry.id   AF-A0A9W6S5S8-F1
#
_cell.length_a   1.000
_cell.length_b   1.000
_cell.length_c   1.000
_cell.angle_alpha   90.00
_cell.angle_beta   90.00
_cell.angle_gamma   90.00
#
_symmetry.space_group_name_H-M   'P 1'
#
loop_
_entity.id
_entity.type
_entity.pdbx_description
1 polymer ?
#
loop_
_entity_poly.entity_id
_entity_poly.type
_entity_poly.pdbx_seq_one_letter_code
_entity_poly.pdbx_strand_id
1 'polypeptide(L)'
;MLLVLRRSTMRDESGTCVIESAVRMSHALTEANRTIVNLRKALRARTVIGQATGIIMAQRGLTADEASEAPARASQHRNVKLADLARTLVENPHSDRVL
;
A
#
# COMPACT_ATOMS: atom_id res chain seq x y z
N MET A 1 -64.68 15.31 -17.75
CA MET A 1 -64.22 14.00 -18.28
C MET A 1 -63.23 14.26 -19.40
N LEU A 2 -61.94 14.33 -19.09
CA LEU A 2 -60.79 14.05 -19.97
C LEU A 2 -59.51 14.37 -19.17
N LEU A 3 -58.89 13.31 -18.64
CA LEU A 3 -57.56 13.35 -18.02
C LEU A 3 -56.58 13.84 -19.08
N VAL A 4 -55.92 14.97 -18.79
CA VAL A 4 -54.75 15.42 -19.53
C VAL A 4 -53.67 14.35 -19.40
N LEU A 5 -53.37 13.69 -20.51
CA LEU A 5 -52.23 12.80 -20.71
C LEU A 5 -50.97 13.48 -20.14
N ARG A 6 -50.47 12.97 -19.02
CA ARG A 6 -49.13 13.29 -18.53
C ARG A 6 -48.14 12.66 -19.49
N ARG A 7 -47.68 13.48 -20.43
CA ARG A 7 -46.60 13.26 -21.38
C ARG A 7 -45.37 12.63 -20.67
N SER A 8 -45.05 11.40 -21.08
CA SER A 8 -43.68 10.91 -21.33
C SER A 8 -42.58 11.28 -20.32
N THR A 9 -42.28 10.39 -19.37
CA THR A 9 -40.96 10.28 -18.72
C THR A 9 -40.15 9.12 -19.30
N MET A 10 -40.28 8.82 -20.58
CA MET A 10 -39.34 7.92 -21.26
C MET A 10 -38.19 8.76 -21.83
N ARG A 11 -37.35 9.27 -20.93
CA ARG A 11 -36.00 9.73 -21.27
C ARG A 11 -35.22 8.43 -21.49
N ASP A 12 -34.50 8.28 -22.60
CA ASP A 12 -33.74 7.06 -22.90
C ASP A 12 -32.79 6.69 -21.73
N GLU A 13 -33.21 5.75 -20.88
CA GLU A 13 -32.45 5.36 -19.67
C GLU A 13 -31.26 4.45 -20.01
N SER A 14 -31.22 3.91 -21.24
CA SER A 14 -30.18 3.03 -21.76
C SER A 14 -28.83 3.76 -21.92
N GLY A 15 -28.84 4.99 -22.46
CA GLY A 15 -27.62 5.79 -22.62
C GLY A 15 -26.97 6.21 -21.30
N THR A 16 -27.75 6.52 -20.26
CA THR A 16 -27.21 6.85 -18.92
C THR A 16 -26.70 5.62 -18.16
N CYS A 17 -27.37 4.47 -18.33
CA CYS A 17 -26.97 3.20 -17.69
C CYS A 17 -25.58 2.73 -18.16
N VAL A 18 -25.26 2.88 -19.46
CA VAL A 18 -23.93 2.50 -19.99
C VAL A 18 -22.81 3.42 -19.48
N ILE A 19 -23.07 4.72 -19.35
CA ILE A 19 -22.09 5.67 -18.80
C ILE A 19 -21.87 5.37 -17.32
N GLU A 20 -22.93 5.14 -16.56
CA GLU A 20 -22.84 4.80 -15.14
C GLU A 20 -22.06 3.49 -14.93
N SER A 21 -22.38 2.46 -15.71
CA SER A 21 -21.67 1.16 -15.65
C SER A 21 -20.20 1.32 -16.01
N ALA A 22 -19.87 2.10 -17.04
CA ALA A 22 -18.49 2.37 -17.43
C ALA A 22 -17.71 3.10 -16.33
N VAL A 23 -18.32 4.10 -15.67
CA VAL A 23 -17.70 4.82 -14.54
C VAL A 23 -17.48 3.86 -13.35
N ARG A 24 -18.47 3.03 -13.01
CA ARG A 24 -18.35 2.02 -11.94
C ARG A 24 -17.23 1.03 -12.24
N MET A 25 -17.13 0.54 -13.47
CA MET A 25 -16.05 -0.35 -13.91
C MET A 25 -14.68 0.32 -13.84
N SER A 26 -14.57 1.59 -14.26
CA SER A 26 -13.34 2.37 -14.16
C SER A 26 -12.88 2.55 -12.71
N HIS A 27 -13.81 2.87 -11.81
CA HIS A 27 -13.53 2.97 -10.37
C HIS A 27 -13.09 1.62 -9.80
N ALA A 28 -13.81 0.54 -10.10
CA ALA A 28 -13.45 -0.81 -9.64
C ALA A 28 -12.05 -1.23 -10.11
N LEU A 29 -11.72 -0.97 -11.38
CA LEU A 29 -10.38 -1.24 -11.93
C LEU A 29 -9.31 -0.38 -11.25
N THR A 30 -9.60 0.89 -10.96
CA THR A 30 -8.68 1.79 -10.26
C THR A 30 -8.39 1.30 -8.84
N GLU A 31 -9.41 0.89 -8.09
CA GLU A 31 -9.24 0.36 -6.73
C GLU A 31 -8.50 -0.99 -6.71
N ALA A 32 -8.80 -1.87 -7.67
CA ALA A 32 -8.06 -3.12 -7.84
C ALA A 32 -6.58 -2.85 -8.11
N ASN A 33 -6.27 -1.92 -9.03
CA ASN A 33 -4.90 -1.53 -9.33
C ASN A 33 -4.19 -0.91 -8.12
N ARG A 34 -4.87 -0.04 -7.36
CA ARG A 34 -4.33 0.53 -6.11
C ARG A 34 -3.98 -0.55 -5.10
N THR A 35 -4.86 -1.54 -4.93
CA THR A 35 -4.64 -2.67 -4.04
C THR A 35 -3.42 -3.49 -4.46
N ILE A 36 -3.30 -3.81 -5.74
CA ILE A 36 -2.13 -4.53 -6.29
C ILE A 36 -0.84 -3.74 -6.05
N VAL A 37 -0.85 -2.42 -6.29
CA VAL A 37 0.33 -1.56 -6.07
C VAL A 37 0.72 -1.54 -4.58
N ASN A 38 -0.25 -1.41 -3.68
CA ASN A 38 -0.01 -1.39 -2.24
C ASN A 38 0.52 -2.74 -1.74
N LEU A 39 -0.05 -3.85 -2.20
CA LEU A 39 0.44 -5.18 -1.88
C LEU A 39 1.88 -5.39 -2.37
N ARG A 40 2.18 -5.01 -3.62
CA ARG A 40 3.55 -5.07 -4.16
C ARG A 40 4.53 -4.22 -3.34
N LYS A 41 4.11 -3.04 -2.88
CA LYS A 41 4.92 -2.19 -1.99
C LYS A 41 5.16 -2.88 -0.64
N ALA A 42 4.12 -3.45 -0.03
CA ALA A 42 4.23 -4.15 1.25
C ALA A 42 5.15 -5.38 1.16
N LEU A 43 5.04 -6.16 0.08
CA LEU A 43 5.92 -7.31 -0.15
C LEU A 43 7.40 -6.90 -0.27
N ARG A 44 7.70 -5.86 -1.06
CA ARG A 44 9.07 -5.32 -1.17
C ARG A 44 9.60 -4.82 0.18
N ALA A 45 8.76 -4.12 0.95
CA ALA A 45 9.11 -3.66 2.28
C ALA A 45 9.43 -4.84 3.22
N ARG A 46 8.61 -5.89 3.20
CA ARG A 46 8.84 -7.10 4.01
C ARG A 46 10.17 -7.77 3.68
N THR A 47 10.53 -7.86 2.40
CA THR A 47 11.82 -8.43 1.99
C THR A 47 13.01 -7.63 2.52
N VAL A 48 13.02 -6.31 2.31
CA VAL A 48 14.16 -5.47 2.75
C VAL A 48 14.27 -5.40 4.27
N ILE A 49 13.13 -5.38 4.99
CA ILE A 49 13.12 -5.45 6.46
C ILE A 49 13.70 -6.77 6.93
N GLY A 50 13.32 -7.91 6.33
CA GLY A 50 13.88 -9.22 6.68
C GLY A 50 15.39 -9.31 6.43
N GLN A 51 15.89 -8.73 5.33
CA GLN A 51 17.33 -8.64 5.06
C GLN A 51 18.05 -7.81 6.12
N ALA A 52 17.51 -6.64 6.47
CA ALA A 52 18.04 -5.81 7.54
C ALA A 52 18.05 -6.55 8.90
N THR A 53 16.98 -7.26 9.25
CA THR A 53 16.92 -8.10 10.45
C THR A 53 18.03 -9.13 10.46
N GLY A 54 18.27 -9.84 9.35
CA GLY A 54 19.36 -10.82 9.25
C GLY A 54 20.75 -10.21 9.43
N ILE A 55 20.99 -9.02 8.87
CA ILE A 55 22.23 -8.26 9.08
C ILE A 55 22.41 -7.93 10.57
N ILE A 56 21.35 -7.45 11.24
CA ILE A 56 21.39 -7.11 12.68
C ILE A 56 21.70 -8.33 13.53
N MET A 57 21.05 -9.48 13.24
CA MET A 57 21.33 -10.74 13.93
C MET A 57 22.80 -11.11 13.81
N ALA A 58 23.36 -11.07 12.58
CA ALA A 58 24.75 -11.42 12.33
C ALA A 58 25.75 -10.47 12.99
N GLN A 59 25.44 -9.18 13.08
CA GLN A 59 26.34 -8.17 13.62
C GLN A 59 26.32 -8.06 15.13
N ARG A 60 25.13 -8.20 15.73
CA ARG A 60 24.91 -7.95 17.16
C ARG A 60 24.68 -9.22 17.97
N GLY A 61 24.64 -10.38 17.32
CA GLY A 61 24.36 -11.66 17.98
C GLY A 61 22.96 -11.75 18.58
N LEU A 62 22.02 -10.94 18.07
CA LEU A 62 20.65 -10.87 18.57
C LEU A 62 19.79 -12.01 18.04
N THR A 63 18.77 -12.37 18.80
CA THR A 63 17.71 -13.27 18.34
C THR A 63 16.87 -12.60 17.24
N ALA A 64 16.12 -13.41 16.49
CA ALA A 64 15.26 -12.91 15.42
C ALA A 64 14.20 -11.92 15.94
N ASP A 65 13.63 -12.19 17.12
CA ASP A 65 12.61 -11.33 17.73
C ASP A 65 13.22 -9.96 18.10
N GLU A 66 14.34 -9.95 18.83
CA GLU A 66 15.05 -8.72 19.23
C GLU A 66 15.50 -7.89 18.02
N ALA A 67 16.02 -8.55 16.99
CA ALA A 67 16.49 -7.90 15.77
C ALA A 67 15.34 -7.35 14.91
N SER A 68 14.16 -7.97 14.94
CA SER A 68 13.00 -7.51 14.19
C SER A 68 12.42 -6.20 14.73
N GLU A 69 12.56 -5.96 16.03
CA GLU A 69 12.08 -4.74 16.69
C GLU A 69 13.03 -3.56 16.55
N ALA A 70 14.34 -3.81 16.39
CA ALA A 70 15.36 -2.75 16.37
C ALA A 70 15.12 -1.69 15.26
N PRO A 71 14.84 -2.08 13.99
CA PRO A 71 14.51 -1.12 12.94
C PRO A 71 13.24 -0.31 13.24
N ALA A 72 12.24 -0.91 13.91
CA ALA A 72 10.98 -0.25 14.24
C ALA A 72 11.19 0.86 15.28
N ARG A 73 11.97 0.60 16.33
CA ARG A 73 12.35 1.60 17.33
C ARG A 73 13.12 2.76 16.70
N ALA A 74 14.12 2.45 15.86
CA ALA A 74 14.91 3.46 15.17
C ALA A 74 14.06 4.31 14.20
N SER A 75 13.14 3.67 13.47
CA SER A 75 12.19 4.32 12.56
C SER A 75 11.30 5.33 13.28
N GLN A 76 10.76 4.95 14.45
CA GLN A 76 9.93 5.82 15.29
C GLN A 76 10.74 7.00 15.83
N HIS A 77 11.94 6.74 16.39
CA HIS A 77 12.79 7.77 16.96
C HIS A 77 13.22 8.83 15.93
N ARG A 78 13.47 8.39 14.69
CA ARG A 78 13.94 9.25 13.58
C ARG A 78 12.81 9.79 12.71
N ASN A 79 11.56 9.38 12.96
CA ASN A 79 10.38 9.68 12.14
C ASN A 79 10.60 9.42 10.63
N VAL A 80 11.26 8.29 10.31
CA VAL A 80 11.50 7.83 8.94
C VAL A 80 10.76 6.54 8.68
N LYS A 81 10.39 6.27 7.43
CA LYS A 81 9.72 5.02 7.07
C LYS A 81 10.65 3.83 7.34
N LEU A 82 10.13 2.83 8.04
CA LEU A 82 10.83 1.60 8.39
C LEU A 82 11.56 0.95 7.19
N ALA A 83 10.88 0.86 6.04
CA ALA A 83 11.44 0.27 4.84
C ALA A 83 12.64 1.05 4.29
N ASP A 84 12.69 2.37 4.48
CA ASP A 84 13.79 3.21 4.01
C ASP A 84 14.98 3.13 4.97
N LEU A 85 14.73 3.02 6.28
CA LEU A 85 15.76 2.74 7.28
C LEU A 85 16.39 1.36 7.05
N ALA A 86 15.56 0.33 6.84
CA ALA A 86 16.01 -1.02 6.51
C ALA A 86 16.84 -1.03 5.22
N ARG A 87 16.42 -0.31 4.18
CA ARG A 87 17.18 -0.17 2.94
C ARG A 87 18.55 0.46 3.18
N THR A 88 18.61 1.52 3.98
CA THR A 88 19.86 2.20 4.33
C THR A 88 20.84 1.23 5.03
N LEU A 89 20.32 0.37 5.91
CA LEU A 89 21.12 -0.64 6.59
C LEU A 89 21.62 -1.73 5.63
N VAL A 90 20.76 -2.19 4.72
CA VAL A 90 21.15 -3.18 3.68
C VAL A 90 22.20 -2.61 2.74
N GLU A 91 22.09 -1.34 2.36
CA GLU A 91 23.05 -0.64 1.50
C GLU A 91 24.37 -0.35 2.23
N ASN A 92 24.33 -0.11 3.55
CA ASN A 92 25.50 0.20 4.37
C ASN A 92 25.57 -0.68 5.63
N PRO A 93 25.88 -1.98 5.51
CA PRO A 93 25.81 -2.91 6.64
C PRO A 93 26.69 -2.49 7.82
N HIS A 94 27.87 -1.92 7.58
CA HIS A 94 28.80 -1.54 8.64
C HIS A 94 28.48 -0.19 9.32
N SER A 95 27.40 0.49 8.89
CA SER A 95 27.03 1.78 9.46
C SER A 95 26.16 1.58 10.71
N ASP A 96 26.81 1.40 11.85
CA ASP A 96 26.13 1.17 13.15
C ASP A 96 25.29 2.38 13.61
N ARG A 97 25.42 3.54 12.92
CA ARG A 97 24.68 4.78 13.18
C ARG A 97 23.21 4.76 12.72
N VAL A 98 22.78 3.73 12.01
CA VAL A 98 21.44 3.68 11.37
C VAL A 98 20.36 3.17 12.32
N LEU A 99 20.75 2.41 13.35
CA LEU A 99 19.91 1.81 14.39
C LEU A 99 20.02 2.59 15.70
#